data_AF-A0A7H8ILR6-F1
#
_entry.id   AF-A0A7H8ILR6-F1
#
_cell.length_a   1.000
_cell.length_b   1.000
_cell.length_c   1.000
_cell.angle_alpha   90.00
_cell.angle_beta   90.00
_cell.angle_gamma   90.00
#
_symmetry.space_group_name_H-M   'P 1'
#
loop_
_entity.id
_entity.type
_entity.pdbx_description
1 polymer ?
#
loop_
_entity_poly.entity_id
_entity_poly.type
_entity_poly.pdbx_seq_one_letter_code
_entity_poly.pdbx_strand_id
1 'polypeptide(L)'
;MESTMTSRTLPWKPPPSGGVEPLPVGSHWDAVRVAQPVGERALQHLGAESGAVIQDTYGTLYWLVAVGSARSWNLRQVRVLTALVDEVTYLGVPSADWREGPRPHWRVPLGPGRYLTDAQRLWEALAAADHAELGPRVEGRQLCHRCQLPTDEPVIVGEEHGGSLGGGITYACPRHARDYPPSDAEALVTALRRAREGAGA
;
A
#
# COMPACT_ATOMS: atom_id res chain seq x y z
N MET A 1 11.38 -43.71 12.53
CA MET A 1 10.27 -42.78 12.80
C MET A 1 10.46 -41.62 11.85
N GLU A 2 9.89 -41.75 10.66
CA GLU A 2 10.06 -40.79 9.57
C GLU A 2 8.85 -39.85 9.60
N SER A 3 9.09 -38.61 10.01
CA SER A 3 8.04 -37.58 10.05
C SER A 3 7.81 -37.07 8.63
N THR A 4 6.78 -37.60 7.98
CA THR A 4 6.27 -37.12 6.69
C THR A 4 5.85 -35.66 6.84
N MET A 5 6.68 -34.75 6.35
CA MET A 5 6.40 -33.32 6.32
C MET A 5 5.48 -33.06 5.12
N THR A 6 4.17 -33.02 5.36
CA THR A 6 3.15 -32.76 4.33
C THR A 6 3.28 -31.32 3.82
N SER A 7 4.12 -31.11 2.81
CA SER A 7 4.25 -29.83 2.11
C SER A 7 2.94 -29.57 1.33
N ARG A 8 2.07 -28.71 1.90
CA ARG A 8 0.82 -28.30 1.25
C ARG A 8 1.17 -27.48 0.00
N THR A 9 1.03 -28.11 -1.16
CA THR A 9 1.39 -27.56 -2.47
C THR A 9 0.61 -26.28 -2.76
N LEU A 10 1.32 -25.23 -3.18
CA LEU A 10 0.70 -24.01 -3.69
C LEU A 10 -0.09 -24.34 -4.98
N PRO A 11 -1.27 -23.75 -5.22
CA PRO A 11 -2.02 -23.97 -6.45
C PRO A 11 -1.40 -23.29 -7.68
N TRP A 12 -0.24 -22.65 -7.50
CA TRP A 12 0.58 -22.03 -8.54
C TRP A 12 2.06 -22.16 -8.16
N LYS A 13 2.96 -22.13 -9.14
CA LYS A 13 4.40 -22.31 -8.90
C LYS A 13 5.09 -20.94 -8.86
N PRO A 14 5.77 -20.58 -7.76
CA PRO A 14 6.63 -19.39 -7.74
C PRO A 14 7.73 -19.51 -8.80
N PRO A 15 8.23 -18.38 -9.33
CA PRO A 15 9.28 -18.41 -10.34
C PRO A 15 10.49 -19.20 -9.87
N PRO A 16 11.14 -19.97 -10.76
CA PRO A 16 12.39 -20.64 -10.43
C PRO A 16 13.44 -19.62 -9.99
N SER A 17 14.48 -20.10 -9.32
CA SER A 17 15.56 -19.26 -8.81
C SER A 17 16.17 -18.38 -9.89
N GLY A 18 16.30 -17.07 -9.63
CA GLY A 18 17.14 -16.16 -10.42
C GLY A 18 16.43 -14.99 -11.10
N GLY A 19 15.15 -14.70 -10.82
CA GLY A 19 14.48 -13.59 -11.50
C GLY A 19 13.14 -13.14 -10.91
N VAL A 20 12.54 -12.18 -11.60
CA VAL A 20 11.16 -11.73 -11.42
C VAL A 20 10.38 -12.19 -12.64
N GLU A 21 9.24 -12.84 -12.44
CA GLU A 21 8.39 -13.32 -13.52
C GLU A 21 7.05 -12.57 -13.51
N PRO A 22 6.58 -12.05 -14.65
CA PRO A 22 5.26 -11.43 -14.74
C PRO A 22 4.18 -12.53 -14.71
N LEU A 23 3.40 -12.58 -13.62
CA LEU A 23 2.28 -13.51 -13.49
C LEU A 23 0.92 -12.79 -13.58
N PRO A 24 -0.08 -13.39 -14.26
CA PRO A 24 -1.38 -12.76 -14.45
C PRO A 24 -2.18 -12.72 -13.14
N VAL A 25 -2.65 -11.54 -12.78
CA VAL A 25 -3.53 -11.33 -11.64
C VAL A 25 -4.93 -11.88 -11.94
N GLY A 26 -5.62 -12.39 -10.91
CA GLY A 26 -6.96 -12.97 -11.00
C GLY A 26 -7.01 -14.42 -11.46
N SER A 27 -5.86 -15.04 -11.79
CA SER A 27 -5.79 -16.48 -12.14
C SER A 27 -5.68 -17.35 -10.89
N HIS A 28 -4.75 -17.02 -9.99
CA HIS A 28 -4.50 -17.78 -8.76
C HIS A 28 -4.72 -16.96 -7.49
N TRP A 29 -4.64 -15.64 -7.63
CA TRP A 29 -4.77 -14.64 -6.57
C TRP A 29 -5.09 -13.29 -7.23
N ASP A 30 -5.81 -12.45 -6.49
CA ASP A 30 -5.81 -11.01 -6.73
C ASP A 30 -4.66 -10.39 -5.94
N ALA A 31 -4.26 -9.17 -6.29
CA ALA A 31 -3.22 -8.44 -5.57
C ALA A 31 -3.75 -7.12 -5.03
N VAL A 32 -3.35 -6.78 -3.80
CA VAL A 32 -3.67 -5.49 -3.17
C VAL A 32 -2.38 -4.67 -3.12
N ARG A 33 -2.31 -3.64 -3.97
CA ARG A 33 -1.20 -2.68 -4.04
C ARG A 33 -1.40 -1.59 -2.99
N VAL A 34 -0.38 -1.32 -2.19
CA VAL A 34 -0.45 -0.35 -1.08
C VAL A 34 0.83 0.47 -1.04
N ALA A 35 0.70 1.79 -0.80
CA ALA A 35 1.84 2.66 -0.56
C ALA A 35 2.61 2.26 0.72
N GLN A 36 3.94 2.48 0.73
CA GLN A 36 4.82 1.98 1.78
C GLN A 36 4.40 2.35 3.22
N PRO A 37 4.05 3.61 3.56
CA PRO A 37 3.74 3.97 4.95
C PRO A 37 2.54 3.19 5.50
N VAL A 38 1.46 3.13 4.72
CA VAL A 38 0.24 2.38 5.06
C VAL A 38 0.52 0.87 5.10
N GLY A 39 1.28 0.35 4.14
CA GLY A 39 1.58 -1.06 4.07
C GLY A 39 2.45 -1.56 5.24
N GLU A 40 3.52 -0.84 5.59
CA GLU A 40 4.38 -1.20 6.71
C GLU A 40 3.62 -1.15 8.05
N ARG A 41 2.71 -0.19 8.21
CA ARG A 41 1.82 -0.15 9.39
C ARG A 41 0.85 -1.34 9.39
N ALA A 42 0.23 -1.66 8.26
CA ALA A 42 -0.69 -2.79 8.14
C ALA A 42 0.01 -4.13 8.44
N LEU A 43 1.27 -4.30 8.03
CA LEU A 43 2.08 -5.47 8.41
C LEU A 43 2.22 -5.60 9.93
N GLN A 44 2.37 -4.50 10.66
CA GLN A 44 2.46 -4.54 12.12
C GLN A 44 1.13 -4.89 12.79
N HIS A 45 0.02 -4.45 12.22
CA HIS A 45 -1.32 -4.85 12.69
C HIS A 45 -1.60 -6.33 12.41
N LEU A 46 -1.25 -6.83 11.22
CA LEU A 46 -1.47 -8.22 10.83
C LEU A 46 -0.53 -9.19 11.55
N GLY A 47 0.73 -8.80 11.74
CA GLY A 47 1.77 -9.67 12.28
C GLY A 47 1.82 -11.02 11.56
N ALA A 48 1.71 -12.11 12.33
CA ALA A 48 1.74 -13.47 11.82
C ALA A 48 0.51 -13.85 10.96
N GLU A 49 -0.57 -13.06 10.98
CA GLU A 49 -1.77 -13.29 10.16
C GLU A 49 -1.58 -12.87 8.69
N SER A 50 -0.53 -12.11 8.38
CA SER A 50 -0.21 -11.81 6.98
C SER A 50 0.21 -13.07 6.22
N GLY A 51 -0.33 -13.22 5.02
CA GLY A 51 0.24 -14.09 3.98
C GLY A 51 1.47 -13.45 3.34
N ALA A 52 1.81 -13.93 2.14
CA ALA A 52 2.99 -13.47 1.44
C ALA A 52 2.80 -12.06 0.88
N VAL A 53 3.89 -11.28 0.91
CA VAL A 53 3.90 -9.88 0.50
C VAL A 53 5.12 -9.62 -0.36
N ILE A 54 4.91 -9.01 -1.52
CA ILE A 54 5.97 -8.56 -2.40
C ILE A 54 6.19 -7.07 -2.13
N GLN A 55 7.44 -6.63 -2.05
CA GLN A 55 7.81 -5.23 -2.06
C GLN A 55 8.57 -4.92 -3.34
N ASP A 56 8.16 -3.89 -4.07
CA ASP A 56 8.87 -3.43 -5.27
C ASP A 56 10.05 -2.51 -4.93
N THR A 57 10.82 -2.13 -5.96
CA THR A 57 12.00 -1.25 -5.84
C THR A 57 11.66 0.14 -5.28
N TYR A 58 10.41 0.59 -5.39
CA TYR A 58 9.95 1.88 -4.85
C TYR A 58 9.34 1.76 -3.46
N GLY A 59 9.37 0.56 -2.87
CA GLY A 59 8.84 0.27 -1.56
C GLY A 59 7.33 0.02 -1.53
N THR A 60 6.64 -0.04 -2.68
CA THR A 60 5.22 -0.39 -2.74
C THR A 60 5.03 -1.85 -2.33
N LEU A 61 4.02 -2.13 -1.51
CA LEU A 61 3.70 -3.48 -1.05
C LEU A 61 2.54 -4.06 -1.83
N TYR A 62 2.61 -5.36 -2.12
CA TYR A 62 1.60 -6.12 -2.83
C TYR A 62 1.27 -7.36 -2.02
N TRP A 63 0.08 -7.38 -1.42
CA TRP A 63 -0.48 -8.57 -0.78
C TRP A 63 -1.16 -9.45 -1.81
N LEU A 64 -1.03 -10.76 -1.63
CA LEU A 64 -1.80 -11.73 -2.39
C LEU A 64 -3.07 -12.10 -1.61
N VAL A 65 -4.23 -12.03 -2.26
CA VAL A 65 -5.52 -12.39 -1.67
C VAL A 65 -6.29 -13.35 -2.59
N ALA A 66 -7.31 -14.00 -2.06
CA ALA A 66 -8.15 -14.90 -2.86
C ALA A 66 -8.80 -14.13 -4.03
N VAL A 67 -8.91 -14.77 -5.18
CA VAL A 67 -9.52 -14.15 -6.36
C VAL A 67 -10.95 -13.73 -6.03
N GLY A 68 -11.28 -12.47 -6.32
CA GLY A 68 -12.59 -11.87 -6.11
C GLY A 68 -12.87 -11.35 -4.71
N SER A 69 -12.00 -11.60 -3.72
CA SER A 69 -12.30 -11.29 -2.31
C SER A 69 -12.20 -9.80 -1.96
N ALA A 70 -11.56 -8.99 -2.80
CA ALA A 70 -11.32 -7.56 -2.55
C ALA A 70 -12.04 -6.62 -3.54
N ARG A 71 -12.94 -7.12 -4.40
CA ARG A 71 -13.53 -6.36 -5.52
C ARG A 71 -14.28 -5.09 -5.12
N SER A 72 -14.82 -5.02 -3.91
CA SER A 72 -15.61 -3.89 -3.42
C SER A 72 -14.81 -2.88 -2.58
N TRP A 73 -13.49 -3.06 -2.45
CA TRP A 73 -12.71 -2.24 -1.54
C TRP A 73 -12.52 -0.82 -2.05
N ASN A 74 -12.66 0.14 -1.13
CA ASN A 74 -12.41 1.55 -1.37
C ASN A 74 -11.67 2.17 -0.16
N LEU A 75 -10.34 2.12 -0.20
CA LEU A 75 -9.42 2.69 0.79
C LEU A 75 -8.45 3.64 0.07
N ARG A 76 -8.01 4.71 0.75
CA ARG A 76 -7.02 5.63 0.15
C ARG A 76 -5.68 4.90 0.06
N GLN A 77 -4.87 5.22 -0.95
CA GLN A 77 -3.54 4.61 -1.16
C GLN A 77 -3.54 3.08 -1.35
N VAL A 78 -4.71 2.46 -1.52
CA VAL A 78 -4.89 1.03 -1.79
C VAL A 78 -5.52 0.85 -3.15
N ARG A 79 -4.94 -0.01 -3.99
CA ARG A 79 -5.50 -0.38 -5.28
C ARG A 79 -5.58 -1.89 -5.39
N VAL A 80 -6.78 -2.40 -5.67
CA VAL A 80 -6.98 -3.82 -5.97
C VAL A 80 -6.68 -4.08 -7.44
N LEU A 81 -5.79 -5.03 -7.67
CA LEU A 81 -5.46 -5.59 -8.97
C LEU A 81 -6.20 -6.92 -9.07
N THR A 82 -7.07 -7.06 -10.06
CA THR A 82 -7.88 -8.26 -10.31
C THR A 82 -8.05 -8.43 -11.82
N ALA A 83 -8.50 -9.60 -12.27
CA ALA A 83 -8.83 -9.81 -13.67
C ALA A 83 -10.03 -8.92 -14.07
N LEU A 84 -9.87 -8.18 -15.16
CA LEU A 84 -10.94 -7.43 -15.83
C LEU A 84 -11.35 -8.17 -17.11
N VAL A 85 -12.58 -7.95 -17.56
CA VAL A 85 -13.19 -8.72 -18.67
C VAL A 85 -12.35 -8.66 -19.95
N ASP A 86 -11.71 -7.52 -20.22
CA ASP A 86 -10.96 -7.28 -21.45
C ASP A 86 -9.48 -6.90 -21.21
N GLU A 87 -8.99 -7.01 -19.97
CA GLU A 87 -7.63 -6.61 -19.60
C GLU A 87 -7.00 -7.57 -18.59
N VAL A 88 -5.78 -8.02 -18.91
CA VAL A 88 -4.96 -8.84 -18.00
C VAL A 88 -3.88 -7.95 -17.38
N THR A 89 -4.01 -7.70 -16.07
CA THR A 89 -2.93 -7.09 -15.29
C THR A 89 -1.90 -8.15 -14.91
N TYR A 90 -0.63 -7.82 -15.01
CA TYR A 90 0.47 -8.68 -14.57
C TYR A 90 1.15 -8.06 -13.34
N LEU A 91 1.56 -8.92 -12.41
CA LEU A 91 2.40 -8.54 -11.28
C LEU A 91 3.72 -9.29 -11.37
N GLY A 92 4.83 -8.56 -11.24
CA GLY A 92 6.17 -9.14 -11.18
C GLY A 92 6.37 -9.87 -9.86
N VAL A 93 6.39 -11.20 -9.92
CA VAL A 93 6.59 -12.07 -8.76
C VAL A 93 8.08 -12.43 -8.66
N PRO A 94 8.75 -12.20 -7.52
CA PRO A 94 10.15 -12.56 -7.36
C PRO A 94 10.33 -14.06 -7.08
N SER A 95 11.51 -14.61 -7.41
CA SER A 95 11.94 -15.94 -6.95
C SER A 95 11.76 -16.08 -5.44
N ALA A 96 11.38 -17.28 -4.98
CA ALA A 96 11.06 -17.55 -3.57
C ALA A 96 12.19 -17.21 -2.57
N ASP A 97 13.45 -17.25 -3.04
CA ASP A 97 14.63 -17.00 -2.21
C ASP A 97 14.98 -15.51 -2.06
N TRP A 98 14.33 -14.62 -2.82
CA TRP A 98 14.61 -13.19 -2.78
C TRP A 98 13.82 -12.54 -1.65
N ARG A 99 14.46 -12.32 -0.51
CA ARG A 99 13.82 -11.78 0.71
C ARG A 99 14.25 -10.36 1.07
N GLU A 100 15.23 -9.82 0.36
CA GLU A 100 15.77 -8.49 0.61
C GLU A 100 16.44 -7.92 -0.65
N GLY A 101 16.76 -6.63 -0.60
CA GLY A 101 17.53 -5.93 -1.62
C GLY A 101 16.70 -4.96 -2.46
N PRO A 102 17.35 -4.27 -3.41
CA PRO A 102 16.74 -3.18 -4.18
C PRO A 102 15.79 -3.66 -5.28
N ARG A 103 15.79 -4.96 -5.59
CA ARG A 103 14.88 -5.57 -6.57
C ARG A 103 13.57 -5.95 -5.89
N PRO A 104 12.48 -6.18 -6.67
CA PRO A 104 11.28 -6.76 -6.11
C PRO A 104 11.62 -8.02 -5.31
N HIS A 105 11.15 -8.11 -4.07
CA HIS A 105 11.48 -9.20 -3.16
C HIS A 105 10.29 -9.51 -2.25
N TRP A 106 10.34 -10.68 -1.61
CA TRP A 106 9.36 -11.07 -0.60
C TRP A 106 9.63 -10.33 0.70
N ARG A 107 8.80 -9.32 1.00
CA ARG A 107 8.77 -8.64 2.29
C ARG A 107 8.25 -9.57 3.38
N VAL A 108 7.25 -10.39 3.05
CA VAL A 108 6.85 -11.55 3.83
C VAL A 108 6.98 -12.79 2.93
N PRO A 109 7.80 -13.79 3.30
CA PRO A 109 8.07 -14.94 2.44
C PRO A 109 6.85 -15.83 2.27
N LEU A 110 6.86 -16.63 1.20
CA LEU A 110 5.90 -17.72 1.01
C LEU A 110 6.01 -18.72 2.18
N GLY A 111 4.93 -18.86 2.95
CA GLY A 111 4.82 -19.82 4.06
C GLY A 111 4.00 -21.05 3.69
N PRO A 112 4.24 -22.23 4.31
CA PRO A 112 3.41 -23.41 4.12
C PRO A 112 1.94 -23.11 4.41
N GLY A 113 1.10 -23.11 3.37
CA GLY A 113 -0.32 -22.81 3.49
C GLY A 113 -0.68 -21.38 3.92
N ARG A 114 0.27 -20.43 3.90
CA ARG A 114 0.09 -19.02 4.26
C ARG A 114 0.70 -18.11 3.19
N TYR A 115 0.24 -18.25 1.94
CA TYR A 115 0.65 -17.35 0.86
C TYR A 115 -0.41 -16.29 0.53
N LEU A 116 -1.69 -16.58 0.82
CA LEU A 116 -2.77 -15.58 0.77
C LEU A 116 -2.99 -14.98 2.15
N THR A 117 -3.25 -13.69 2.19
CA THR A 117 -3.82 -13.04 3.37
C THR A 117 -5.33 -13.14 3.32
N ASP A 118 -5.96 -13.40 4.46
CA ASP A 118 -7.41 -13.26 4.58
C ASP A 118 -7.83 -11.83 4.23
N ALA A 119 -8.81 -11.71 3.33
CA ALA A 119 -9.19 -10.42 2.77
C ALA A 119 -9.77 -9.50 3.85
N GLN A 120 -10.65 -10.02 4.71
CA GLN A 120 -11.27 -9.20 5.74
C GLN A 120 -10.25 -8.71 6.76
N ARG A 121 -9.33 -9.58 7.20
CA ARG A 121 -8.23 -9.19 8.09
C ARG A 121 -7.32 -8.14 7.47
N LEU A 122 -6.97 -8.31 6.19
CA LEU A 122 -6.17 -7.32 5.47
C LEU A 122 -6.91 -5.98 5.36
N TRP A 123 -8.21 -5.99 5.07
CA TRP A 123 -9.02 -4.78 5.01
C TRP A 123 -9.05 -4.05 6.36
N GLU A 124 -9.29 -4.77 7.46
CA GLU A 124 -9.30 -4.22 8.82
C GLU A 124 -7.95 -3.56 9.16
N ALA A 125 -6.84 -4.25 8.86
CA ALA A 125 -5.49 -3.73 9.09
C ALA A 125 -5.15 -2.51 8.22
N LEU A 126 -5.55 -2.52 6.94
CA LEU A 126 -5.34 -1.40 6.03
C LEU A 126 -6.20 -0.19 6.39
N ALA A 127 -7.45 -0.40 6.83
CA ALA A 127 -8.32 0.69 7.28
C ALA A 127 -7.78 1.35 8.55
N ALA A 128 -7.29 0.55 9.51
CA ALA A 128 -6.63 1.06 10.71
C ALA A 128 -5.34 1.84 10.36
N ALA A 129 -4.52 1.31 9.45
CA ALA A 129 -3.30 1.96 8.99
C ALA A 129 -3.58 3.26 8.21
N ASP A 130 -4.56 3.25 7.31
CA ASP A 130 -5.01 4.43 6.57
C ASP A 130 -5.45 5.55 7.53
N HIS A 131 -6.26 5.22 8.53
CA HIS A 131 -6.69 6.19 9.55
C HIS A 131 -5.50 6.74 10.38
N ALA A 132 -4.53 5.88 10.72
CA ALA A 132 -3.38 6.30 11.51
C ALA A 132 -2.40 7.19 10.73
N GLU A 133 -2.14 6.87 9.46
CA GLU A 133 -1.15 7.56 8.63
C GLU A 133 -1.73 8.81 7.94
N LEU A 134 -3.03 8.81 7.61
CA LEU A 134 -3.69 9.88 6.85
C LEU A 134 -4.76 10.63 7.65
N GLY A 135 -4.89 10.32 8.94
CA GLY A 135 -5.92 10.88 9.82
C GLY A 135 -7.34 10.42 9.47
N PRO A 136 -8.35 10.95 10.18
CA PRO A 136 -9.74 10.62 9.93
C PRO A 136 -10.10 10.89 8.46
N ARG A 137 -10.82 9.95 7.85
CA ARG A 137 -11.46 10.21 6.57
C ARG A 137 -12.45 11.33 6.82
N VAL A 138 -12.27 12.44 6.13
CA VAL A 138 -13.16 13.58 6.32
C VAL A 138 -14.51 13.19 5.73
N GLU A 139 -15.45 12.81 6.59
CA GLU A 139 -16.80 12.44 6.18
C GLU A 139 -17.55 13.68 5.66
N GLY A 140 -18.33 13.49 4.59
CA GLY A 140 -19.05 14.55 3.91
C GLY A 140 -18.28 15.15 2.73
N ARG A 141 -19.04 15.66 1.75
CA ARG A 141 -18.53 16.42 0.61
C ARG A 141 -17.72 17.62 1.12
N GLN A 142 -16.40 17.48 1.15
CA GLN A 142 -15.54 18.60 1.49
C GLN A 142 -15.58 19.59 0.35
N LEU A 143 -15.74 20.87 0.68
CA LEU A 143 -15.69 21.93 -0.29
C LEU A 143 -14.22 22.29 -0.49
N CYS A 144 -13.79 22.34 -1.74
CA CYS A 144 -12.53 22.99 -2.04
C CYS A 144 -12.60 24.44 -1.56
N HIS A 145 -11.71 24.89 -0.68
CA HIS A 145 -11.75 26.25 -0.15
C HIS A 145 -11.60 27.32 -1.28
N ARG A 146 -11.02 26.93 -2.43
CA ARG A 146 -10.84 27.80 -3.59
C ARG A 146 -12.10 27.95 -4.45
N CYS A 147 -12.74 26.85 -4.86
CA CYS A 147 -13.94 26.91 -5.72
C CYS A 147 -15.26 26.66 -5.00
N GLN A 148 -15.23 26.34 -3.71
CA GLN A 148 -16.39 26.05 -2.86
C GLN A 148 -17.28 24.92 -3.41
N LEU A 149 -16.74 24.06 -4.28
CA LEU A 149 -17.43 22.90 -4.82
C LEU A 149 -17.07 21.64 -4.05
N PRO A 150 -18.02 20.71 -3.88
CA PRO A 150 -17.75 19.36 -3.41
C PRO A 150 -16.62 18.71 -4.19
N THR A 151 -15.66 18.13 -3.49
CA THR A 151 -14.61 17.30 -4.08
C THR A 151 -14.69 15.90 -3.52
N ASP A 152 -14.74 14.90 -4.42
CA ASP A 152 -14.74 13.48 -4.04
C ASP A 152 -13.32 13.02 -3.61
N GLU A 153 -12.31 13.83 -3.93
CA GLU A 153 -10.91 13.66 -3.54
C GLU A 153 -10.39 14.96 -2.91
N PRO A 154 -10.68 15.25 -1.63
CA PRO A 154 -10.12 16.42 -0.96
C PRO A 154 -8.62 16.24 -0.68
N VAL A 155 -7.82 17.19 -1.13
CA VAL A 155 -6.39 17.31 -0.82
C VAL A 155 -6.22 18.33 0.31
N ILE A 156 -5.52 17.97 1.37
CA ILE A 156 -5.17 18.90 2.46
C ILE A 156 -4.09 19.86 1.95
N VAL A 157 -4.36 21.16 2.01
CA VAL A 157 -3.43 22.21 1.54
C VAL A 157 -2.97 23.16 2.63
N GLY A 158 -3.47 22.98 3.86
CA GLY A 158 -3.00 23.73 5.02
C GLY A 158 -3.61 23.17 6.30
N GLU A 159 -2.80 23.14 7.35
CA GLU A 159 -3.24 22.91 8.72
C GLU A 159 -2.94 24.19 9.50
N GLU A 160 -3.98 24.87 9.99
CA GLU A 160 -3.78 26.04 10.84
C GLU A 160 -3.45 25.58 12.26
N HIS A 161 -2.22 25.81 12.73
CA HIS A 161 -1.88 25.60 14.14
C HIS A 161 -2.49 26.70 15.02
N GLY A 162 -3.73 26.49 15.47
CA GLY A 162 -4.45 27.41 16.36
C GLY A 162 -4.20 27.11 17.84
N GLY A 163 -3.60 28.05 18.56
CA GLY A 163 -3.63 28.03 20.03
C GLY A 163 -5.06 28.20 20.55
N SER A 164 -5.48 27.29 21.44
CA SER A 164 -6.73 27.28 22.23
C SER A 164 -8.09 27.23 21.51
N LEU A 165 -8.19 27.40 20.19
CA LEU A 165 -9.41 27.09 19.42
C LEU A 165 -8.99 26.25 18.21
N GLY A 166 -9.45 25.00 18.18
CA GLY A 166 -8.94 23.92 17.33
C GLY A 166 -8.57 24.35 15.91
N GLY A 167 -7.34 24.02 15.53
CA GLY A 167 -6.81 24.24 14.19
C GLY A 167 -7.70 23.68 13.10
N GLY A 168 -8.02 24.50 12.10
CA GLY A 168 -8.82 24.10 10.94
C GLY A 168 -7.95 23.48 9.85
N ILE A 169 -8.37 22.34 9.31
CA ILE A 169 -7.77 21.74 8.11
C ILE A 169 -8.40 22.39 6.88
N THR A 170 -7.57 22.92 5.98
CA THR A 170 -7.99 23.51 4.71
C THR A 170 -7.87 22.50 3.57
N TYR A 171 -8.96 22.30 2.83
CA TYR A 171 -9.03 21.35 1.71
C TYR A 171 -9.06 22.05 0.34
N ALA A 172 -8.49 21.42 -0.69
CA ALA A 172 -8.60 21.81 -2.09
C ALA A 172 -8.97 20.62 -2.99
N CYS A 173 -9.61 20.89 -4.13
CA CYS A 173 -9.87 19.87 -5.15
C CYS A 173 -8.59 19.60 -5.98
N PRO A 174 -8.47 18.46 -6.68
CA PRO A 174 -7.26 18.11 -7.44
C PRO A 174 -6.83 19.14 -8.48
N ARG A 175 -7.77 19.96 -8.98
CA ARG A 175 -7.49 21.06 -9.91
C ARG A 175 -6.76 22.22 -9.22
N HIS A 176 -7.24 22.65 -8.05
CA HIS A 176 -6.66 23.78 -7.30
C HIS A 176 -5.52 23.36 -6.37
N ALA A 177 -5.43 22.08 -5.99
CA ALA A 177 -4.31 21.55 -5.21
C ALA A 177 -2.98 21.72 -5.94
N ARG A 178 -2.97 21.77 -7.28
CA ARG A 178 -1.78 22.02 -8.11
C ARG A 178 -1.21 23.43 -7.94
N ASP A 179 -2.01 24.38 -7.47
CA ASP A 179 -1.60 25.77 -7.25
C ASP A 179 -0.97 25.95 -5.86
N TYR A 180 -1.06 24.93 -4.98
CA TYR A 180 -0.37 24.93 -3.70
C TYR A 180 1.03 24.38 -3.90
N PRO A 181 2.04 24.95 -3.21
CA PRO A 181 3.32 24.29 -3.11
C PRO A 181 3.06 22.89 -2.55
N PRO A 182 3.74 21.85 -3.06
CA PRO A 182 3.58 20.50 -2.54
C PRO A 182 3.68 20.56 -1.02
N SER A 183 2.64 20.08 -0.33
CA SER A 183 2.59 20.09 1.13
C SER A 183 3.87 19.48 1.68
N ASP A 184 4.21 19.84 2.91
CA ASP A 184 5.51 19.72 3.60
C ASP A 184 6.37 18.45 3.39
N ALA A 185 5.92 17.41 2.68
CA ALA A 185 6.76 16.37 2.08
C ALA A 185 7.93 16.92 1.25
N GLU A 186 7.75 17.93 0.40
CA GLU A 186 8.89 18.52 -0.32
C GLU A 186 9.79 19.36 0.59
N ALA A 187 9.22 20.03 1.59
CA ALA A 187 9.98 20.73 2.62
C ALA A 187 10.78 19.75 3.49
N LEU A 188 10.22 18.57 3.80
CA LEU A 188 10.83 17.48 4.55
C LEU A 188 11.91 16.78 3.72
N VAL A 189 11.67 16.54 2.43
CA VAL A 189 12.68 16.02 1.48
C VAL A 189 13.83 17.03 1.30
N THR A 190 13.52 18.32 1.24
CA THR A 190 14.52 19.40 1.14
C THR A 190 15.30 19.56 2.46
N ALA A 191 14.63 19.46 3.61
CA ALA A 191 15.26 19.49 4.92
C ALA A 191 16.16 18.25 5.14
N LEU A 192 15.71 17.07 4.71
CA LEU A 192 16.50 15.82 4.74
C LEU A 192 17.70 15.88 3.79
N ARG A 193 17.58 16.57 2.65
CA ARG A 193 18.70 16.79 1.72
C ARG A 193 19.75 17.73 2.33
N ARG A 194 19.33 18.85 2.92
CA ARG A 194 20.23 19.79 3.64
C ARG A 194 20.90 19.14 4.85
N ALA A 195 20.19 18.31 5.60
CA ALA A 195 20.75 17.57 6.73
C ALA A 195 21.83 16.55 6.30
N ARG A 196 21.70 15.98 5.09
CA ARG A 196 22.72 15.10 4.49
C ARG A 196 23.93 15.86 3.97
N GLU A 197 23.73 17.07 3.46
CA GLU A 197 24.81 17.93 2.93
C GLU A 197 25.60 18.64 4.04
N GLY A 198 25.02 18.81 5.24
CA GLY A 198 25.69 19.40 6.41
C GLY A 198 26.43 18.42 7.32
N ALA A 199 26.28 17.10 7.13
CA ALA A 199 26.90 16.07 7.98
C ALA A 199 28.26 15.56 7.45
N GLY A 200 28.86 16.28 6.49
CA GLY A 200 30.12 15.93 5.84
C GLY A 200 31.23 16.97 6.03
N ALA A 201 31.26 17.68 7.15
CA ALA A 201 32.34 18.58 7.54
C ALA A 201 32.86 18.21 8.94
#